data_AF-A0A2M7ERN5-F1
#
_entry.id   AF-A0A2M7ERN5-F1
#
_cell.length_a   1.000
_cell.length_b   1.000
_cell.length_c   1.000
_cell.angle_alpha   90.00
_cell.angle_beta   90.00
_cell.angle_gamma   90.00
#
_symmetry.space_group_name_H-M   'P 1'
#
loop_
_entity.id
_entity.type
_entity.pdbx_description
1 polymer ?
#
loop_
_entity_poly.entity_id
_entity_poly.type
_entity_poly.pdbx_seq_one_letter_code
_entity_poly.pdbx_strand_id
1 'polypeptide(L)'
;MAEARTEAYDTAAGLLRNLGFSAHVDPAFQPPGAVRPVTAIVTCAPDLILGYAIAVTATDPEAHLPTQRAKVARAAPYKAGDPLWAHYLDNNE
;
A
#
# COMPACT_ATOMS: atom_id res chain seq x y z
N MET A 1 2.83 11.74 19.28
CA MET A 1 1.90 12.13 18.21
C MET A 1 1.65 10.88 17.39
N ALA A 2 0.40 10.58 17.01
CA ALA A 2 0.12 9.43 16.15
C ALA A 2 0.49 9.79 14.71
N GLU A 3 1.27 8.95 14.05
CA GLU A 3 1.62 9.09 12.64
C GLU A 3 0.37 8.91 11.78
N ALA A 4 0.20 9.74 10.75
CA ALA A 4 -0.92 9.59 9.83
C ALA A 4 -0.66 8.40 8.89
N ARG A 5 -1.70 7.61 8.59
CA ARG A 5 -1.56 6.45 7.68
C ARG A 5 -0.97 6.81 6.32
N THR A 6 -1.35 7.96 5.77
CA THR A 6 -0.80 8.48 4.52
C THR A 6 0.70 8.73 4.61
N GLU A 7 1.19 9.24 5.74
CA GLU A 7 2.62 9.51 5.99
C GLU A 7 3.40 8.20 6.13
N ALA A 8 2.88 7.24 6.91
CA ALA A 8 3.48 5.92 7.05
C ALA A 8 3.59 5.19 5.70
N TYR A 9 2.54 5.24 4.90
CA TYR A 9 2.53 4.62 3.57
C TYR A 9 3.43 5.35 2.56
N ASP A 10 3.55 6.67 2.64
CA ASP A 10 4.42 7.42 1.72
C ASP A 10 5.90 7.12 2.02
N THR A 11 6.25 7.02 3.30
CA THR A 11 7.59 6.63 3.73
C THR A 11 7.92 5.20 3.30
N ALA A 12 7.01 4.25 3.51
CA ALA A 12 7.15 2.87 3.05
C ALA A 12 7.26 2.79 1.52
N ALA A 13 6.47 3.58 0.78
CA ALA A 13 6.55 3.66 -0.68
C ALA A 13 7.90 4.25 -1.14
N GLY A 14 8.48 5.20 -0.39
CA GLY A 14 9.84 5.69 -0.59
C GLY A 14 10.88 4.56 -0.53
N LEU A 15 10.84 3.73 0.53
CA LEU A 15 11.73 2.58 0.67
C LEU A 15 11.54 1.55 -0.45
N LEU A 16 10.30 1.21 -0.80
CA LEU A 16 10.00 0.26 -1.87
C LEU A 16 10.52 0.74 -3.23
N ARG A 17 10.41 2.04 -3.52
CA ARG A 17 10.99 2.64 -4.74
C ARG A 17 12.51 2.53 -4.76
N ASN A 18 13.17 2.74 -3.62
CA ASN A 18 14.63 2.57 -3.51
C ASN A 18 15.06 1.12 -3.71
N LEU A 19 14.20 0.15 -3.40
CA LEU A 19 14.42 -1.28 -3.67
C LEU A 19 14.08 -1.70 -5.11
N GLY A 20 13.63 -0.76 -5.96
CA GLY A 20 13.34 -1.00 -7.38
C GLY A 20 11.89 -1.39 -7.68
N PHE A 21 10.97 -1.33 -6.70
CA PHE A 21 9.55 -1.60 -6.93
C PHE A 21 8.80 -0.33 -7.34
N SER A 22 7.77 -0.48 -8.17
CA SER A 22 6.80 0.60 -8.39
C SER A 22 5.91 0.69 -7.15
N ALA A 23 5.96 1.81 -6.42
CA ALA A 23 5.16 2.04 -5.23
C ALA A 23 4.73 3.51 -5.11
N HIS A 24 3.47 3.74 -4.74
CA HIS A 24 2.93 5.07 -4.40
C HIS A 24 1.71 4.94 -3.47
N VAL A 25 1.31 6.04 -2.86
CA VAL A 25 0.10 6.11 -2.03
C VAL A 25 -1.07 6.64 -2.86
N ASP A 26 -2.21 5.97 -2.74
CA ASP A 26 -3.51 6.45 -3.22
C ASP A 26 -4.41 6.75 -2.00
N PRO A 27 -4.56 8.03 -1.60
CA PRO A 27 -5.35 8.39 -0.43
C PRO A 27 -6.86 8.27 -0.64
N ALA A 28 -7.31 8.07 -1.88
CA ALA A 28 -8.73 8.03 -2.25
C ALA A 28 -9.09 6.72 -2.99
N PHE A 29 -8.32 5.66 -2.76
CA PHE A 29 -8.58 4.36 -3.37
C PHE A 29 -9.97 3.87 -2.98
N GLN A 30 -10.75 3.42 -3.96
CA GLN A 30 -12.09 2.87 -3.74
C GLN A 30 -12.06 1.34 -3.94
N PRO A 31 -11.98 0.55 -2.86
CA PRO A 31 -12.02 -0.90 -2.97
C PRO A 31 -13.34 -1.41 -3.56
N PRO A 32 -13.33 -2.54 -4.29
CA PRO A 32 -14.55 -3.15 -4.78
C PRO A 32 -15.48 -3.51 -3.63
N GLY A 33 -16.69 -2.93 -3.61
CA GLY A 33 -17.69 -3.19 -2.57
C GLY A 33 -17.54 -2.35 -1.29
N ALA A 34 -16.50 -1.52 -1.17
CA ALA A 34 -16.40 -0.57 -0.08
C ALA A 34 -17.40 0.58 -0.26
N VAL A 35 -17.96 1.07 0.85
CA VAL A 35 -18.91 2.20 0.87
C VAL A 35 -18.18 3.56 0.83
N ARG A 36 -16.92 3.60 1.27
CA ARG A 36 -16.10 4.83 1.37
C ARG A 36 -14.69 4.59 0.82
N PRO A 37 -14.04 5.63 0.28
CA PRO A 37 -12.65 5.53 -0.13
C PRO A 37 -11.73 5.36 1.09
N VAL A 38 -10.61 4.69 0.89
CA VAL A 38 -9.59 4.42 1.91
C VAL A 38 -8.20 4.78 1.39
N THR A 39 -7.28 5.07 2.30
CA THR A 39 -5.86 5.20 1.96
C THR A 39 -5.26 3.84 1.66
N ALA A 40 -4.69 3.67 0.47
CA ALA A 40 -4.00 2.46 0.05
C ALA A 40 -2.56 2.76 -0.35
N ILE A 41 -1.67 1.80 -0.13
CA ILE A 41 -0.37 1.75 -0.79
C ILE A 41 -0.46 0.84 -2.02
N VAL A 42 -0.19 1.40 -3.18
CA VAL A 42 -0.23 0.70 -4.46
C VAL A 42 1.17 0.26 -4.82
N THR A 43 1.40 -1.04 -4.96
CA THR A 43 2.72 -1.59 -5.26
C THR A 43 2.70 -2.88 -6.04
N CYS A 44 3.81 -3.19 -6.70
CA CYS A 44 4.11 -4.50 -7.28
C CYS A 44 4.98 -5.38 -6.38
N ALA A 45 5.36 -4.88 -5.21
CA ALA A 45 6.19 -5.60 -4.26
C ALA A 45 5.43 -6.81 -3.68
N PRO A 46 6.12 -7.93 -3.38
CA PRO A 46 5.53 -9.04 -2.63
C PRO A 46 5.04 -8.60 -1.24
N ASP A 47 3.98 -9.23 -0.72
CA ASP A 47 3.38 -8.88 0.58
C ASP A 47 4.42 -8.84 1.72
N LEU A 48 5.37 -9.78 1.72
CA LEU A 48 6.44 -9.83 2.72
C LEU A 48 7.34 -8.59 2.67
N ILE A 49 7.66 -8.11 1.47
CA ILE A 49 8.53 -6.94 1.28
C ILE A 49 7.77 -5.66 1.64
N LEU A 50 6.46 -5.59 1.34
CA LEU A 50 5.60 -4.51 1.79
C LEU A 50 5.51 -4.47 3.32
N GLY A 51 5.24 -5.61 3.96
CA GLY A 51 5.20 -5.74 5.42
C GLY A 51 6.53 -5.34 6.06
N TYR A 52 7.65 -5.78 5.48
CA TYR A 52 8.99 -5.34 5.91
C TYR A 52 9.17 -3.82 5.79
N ALA A 53 8.76 -3.23 4.67
CA ALA A 53 8.89 -1.79 4.47
C ALA A 53 8.14 -1.01 5.55
N ILE A 54 6.89 -1.37 5.82
CA ILE A 54 6.08 -0.75 6.88
C ILE A 54 6.70 -0.99 8.26
N ALA A 55 7.15 -2.21 8.55
CA ALA A 55 7.76 -2.57 9.83
C ALA A 55 9.03 -1.77 10.16
N VAL A 56 9.80 -1.38 9.15
CA VAL A 56 11.06 -0.65 9.33
C VAL A 56 10.87 0.87 9.27
N THR A 57 9.84 1.37 8.57
CA THR A 57 9.66 2.82 8.38
C THR A 57 8.64 3.47 9.29
N ALA A 58 7.56 2.75 9.66
CA ALA A 58 6.49 3.33 10.45
C ALA A 58 6.85 3.39 11.94
N THR A 59 6.37 4.42 12.63
CA THR A 59 6.56 4.59 14.07
C THR A 59 5.79 3.54 14.87
N ASP A 60 4.59 3.19 14.39
CA ASP A 60 3.75 2.11 14.93
C ASP A 60 3.31 1.18 13.77
N PRO A 61 4.10 0.15 13.44
CA PRO A 61 3.81 -0.69 12.29
C PRO A 61 2.48 -1.43 12.37
N GLU A 62 2.09 -1.91 13.56
CA GLU A 62 0.88 -2.72 13.72
C GLU A 62 -0.38 -1.93 13.37
N ALA A 63 -0.41 -0.63 13.64
CA ALA A 63 -1.50 0.27 13.27
C ALA A 63 -1.61 0.53 11.75
N HIS A 64 -0.59 0.15 10.97
CA HIS A 64 -0.49 0.46 9.55
C HIS A 64 -0.42 -0.77 8.65
N LEU A 65 -0.20 -1.98 9.18
CA LEU A 65 -0.13 -3.21 8.40
C LEU A 65 -1.43 -3.44 7.61
N PRO A 66 -1.39 -3.50 6.27
CA PRO A 66 -2.58 -3.76 5.46
C PRO A 66 -3.15 -5.15 5.75
N THR A 67 -4.46 -5.24 5.92
CA THR A 67 -5.17 -6.51 6.11
C THR A 67 -5.87 -6.98 4.84
N GLN A 68 -6.05 -6.08 3.86
CA GLN A 68 -6.71 -6.38 2.58
C GLN A 68 -5.89 -5.90 1.39
N ARG A 69 -6.16 -6.49 0.23
CA ARG A 69 -5.62 -6.04 -1.06
C ARG A 69 -6.62 -6.21 -2.19
N ALA A 70 -6.54 -5.33 -3.18
CA ALA A 70 -7.31 -5.41 -4.42
C ALA A 70 -6.40 -5.15 -5.62
N LYS A 71 -6.69 -5.77 -6.77
CA LYS A 71 -5.99 -5.45 -8.02
C LYS A 71 -6.38 -4.05 -8.46
N VAL A 72 -5.40 -3.20 -8.77
CA VAL A 72 -5.66 -1.83 -9.23
C VAL A 72 -6.19 -1.81 -10.66
N ALA A 73 -5.59 -2.62 -11.53
CA ALA A 73 -6.02 -2.77 -12.92
C ALA A 73 -5.64 -4.15 -13.45
N ARG A 74 -6.13 -4.47 -14.66
CA ARG A 74 -5.68 -5.64 -15.40
C ARG A 74 -4.18 -5.47 -15.72
N ALA A 75 -3.38 -6.48 -15.39
CA ALA A 75 -1.94 -6.47 -15.66
C ALA A 75 -1.68 -6.12 -17.13
N ALA A 76 -0.84 -5.11 -17.38
CA ALA A 76 -0.37 -4.84 -18.74
C ALA A 76 0.83 -5.75 -19.01
N PRO A 77 0.75 -6.70 -19.96
CA PRO A 77 1.89 -7.50 -20.34
C PRO A 77 3.04 -6.58 -20.77
N TYR A 78 4.27 -6.88 -20.34
CA TYR A 78 5.50 -6.13 -20.66
C TYR A 78 5.70 -4.80 -19.95
N LYS A 79 4.83 -4.40 -19.01
CA LYS A 79 5.09 -3.26 -18.13
C LYS A 79 5.80 -3.73 -16.86
N ALA A 80 7.01 -3.22 -16.62
CA ALA A 80 7.73 -3.48 -15.38
C ALA A 80 6.90 -2.98 -14.18
N GLY A 81 6.75 -3.82 -13.16
CA GLY A 81 5.93 -3.51 -12.00
C GLY A 81 4.43 -3.81 -12.18
N ASP A 82 4.03 -4.61 -13.16
CA ASP A 82 2.70 -5.22 -13.21
C ASP A 82 2.73 -6.70 -12.75
N PRO A 83 1.70 -7.19 -12.03
CA PRO A 83 0.49 -6.49 -11.62
C PRO A 83 0.71 -5.57 -10.40
N LEU A 84 0.10 -4.38 -10.43
CA LEU A 84 -0.05 -3.52 -9.25
C LEU A 84 -1.24 -3.93 -8.38
N TRP A 85 -0.99 -3.97 -7.07
CA TRP A 85 -1.98 -4.24 -6.03
C TRP A 85 -2.09 -3.05 -5.10
N ALA A 86 -3.32 -2.67 -4.77
CA ALA A 86 -3.61 -1.72 -3.71
C ALA A 86 -3.77 -2.48 -2.40
N HIS A 87 -2.95 -2.15 -1.41
CA HIS A 87 -3.00 -2.71 -0.06
C HIS A 87 -3.55 -1.66 0.90
N TYR A 88 -4.55 -2.03 1.69
CA TYR A 88 -5.25 -1.11 2.58
C TYR A 88 -5.72 -1.81 3.86
N LEU A 89 -6.02 -1.00 4.87
CA LEU A 89 -6.72 -1.39 6.08
C LEU A 89 -8.22 -1.19 5.87
N ASP A 90 -9.01 -2.21 6.16
CA ASP A 90 -10.46 -2.09 6.17
C ASP A 90 -10.88 -1.30 7.42
N ASN A 91 -11.43 -0.09 7.26
CA ASN A 91 -11.87 0.75 8.39
C ASN A 91 -13.32 0.40 8.81
N ASN A 92 -13.72 -0.87 8.73
CA ASN A 92 -15.07 -1.32 9.11
C ASN A 92 -15.22 -1.43 10.66
N GLU A 93 -14.88 -0.35 11.35
CA GLU A 93 -15.34 -0.04 12.71
C GLU A 93 -16.35 1.11 12.68
#